data_AF-A0A970P2C3-F1
#
_entry.id   AF-A0A970P2C3-F1
#
_cell.length_a   1.000
_cell.length_b   1.000
_cell.length_c   1.000
_cell.angle_alpha   90.00
_cell.angle_beta   90.00
_cell.angle_gamma   90.00
#
_symmetry.space_group_name_H-M   'P 1'
#
loop_
_entity.id
_entity.type
_entity.pdbx_description
1 polymer ?
#
loop_
_entity_poly.entity_id
_entity_poly.type
_entity_poly.pdbx_seq_one_letter_code
_entity_poly.pdbx_strand_id
1 'polypeptide(L)'
;MKKGKDGILMGISYNKENSGHDNSKEVGNRFEDFVCIELAKQNIILQNINSKKFQYETGENLQGFEIKYDARCTGCNGTTPTNRLSIETAEKTDANNPKFINSGIYRDDNSWLYIQGNYNGFWIFAKNILRLLHHSGRYEEKQIPTLKGFYLPIEDADKYCAKKFVFNEK
;
A
#
# COMPACT_ATOMS: atom_id res chain seq x y z
N MET A 1 -7.39 19.11 31.88
CA MET A 1 -6.68 18.34 30.84
C MET A 1 -7.10 16.89 30.88
N LYS A 2 -8.02 16.47 29.99
CA LYS A 2 -8.37 15.05 29.80
C LYS A 2 -7.68 14.57 28.52
N LYS A 3 -6.83 13.55 28.64
CA LYS A 3 -6.25 12.80 27.52
C LYS A 3 -7.40 12.19 26.71
N GLY A 4 -7.48 12.55 25.43
CA GLY A 4 -8.40 11.91 24.48
C GLY A 4 -7.98 10.46 24.29
N LYS A 5 -8.77 9.53 24.84
CA LYS A 5 -8.76 8.12 24.49
C LYS A 5 -9.50 7.95 23.16
N ASP A 6 -8.90 7.15 22.28
CA ASP A 6 -9.54 6.41 21.18
C ASP A 6 -10.14 7.28 20.06
N GLY A 7 -9.28 7.88 19.25
CA GLY A 7 -9.65 8.66 18.08
C GLY A 7 -9.40 7.91 16.76
N ILE A 8 -10.48 7.74 15.99
CA ILE A 8 -10.51 7.45 14.54
C ILE A 8 -10.20 5.99 14.16
N LEU A 9 -11.18 5.08 14.30
CA LEU A 9 -11.41 3.92 13.39
C LEU A 9 -12.68 3.14 13.81
N MET A 10 -13.78 3.83 14.14
CA MET A 10 -15.07 3.15 14.28
C MET A 10 -15.67 2.91 12.89
N GLY A 11 -15.77 1.65 12.46
CA GLY A 11 -16.74 1.27 11.43
C GLY A 11 -16.36 0.24 10.37
N ILE A 12 -15.09 -0.20 10.26
CA ILE A 12 -14.70 -1.19 9.24
C ILE A 12 -14.46 -2.54 9.94
N SER A 13 -15.35 -3.51 9.71
CA SER A 13 -15.21 -4.88 10.20
C SER A 13 -14.24 -5.66 9.30
N TYR A 14 -13.10 -6.06 9.84
CA TYR A 14 -12.14 -6.90 9.12
C TYR A 14 -12.36 -8.38 9.44
N ASN A 15 -12.37 -9.25 8.42
CA ASN A 15 -12.24 -10.69 8.64
C ASN A 15 -10.79 -10.98 9.08
N LYS A 16 -10.62 -11.74 10.17
CA LYS A 16 -9.30 -12.10 10.72
C LYS A 16 -8.36 -12.75 9.70
N GLU A 17 -8.91 -13.43 8.70
CA GLU A 17 -8.16 -14.25 7.74
C GLU A 17 -8.10 -13.66 6.32
N ASN A 18 -8.85 -12.60 6.03
CA ASN A 18 -8.89 -11.98 4.71
C ASN A 18 -8.97 -10.44 4.80
N SER A 19 -8.16 -9.76 3.98
CA SER A 19 -8.18 -8.30 3.81
C SER A 19 -9.31 -7.81 2.89
N GLY A 20 -10.13 -8.72 2.37
CA GLY A 20 -11.28 -8.41 1.51
C GLY A 20 -12.45 -7.82 2.30
N HIS A 21 -12.89 -6.62 1.90
CA HIS A 21 -14.08 -5.95 2.43
C HIS A 21 -14.89 -5.37 1.27
N ASP A 22 -16.21 -5.28 1.46
CA ASP A 22 -17.15 -4.74 0.47
C ASP A 22 -16.80 -3.28 0.08
N ASN A 23 -16.11 -2.55 0.97
CA ASN A 23 -15.68 -1.16 0.76
C ASN A 23 -14.17 -1.01 0.53
N SER A 24 -13.49 -2.00 -0.07
CA SER A 24 -12.03 -2.01 -0.29
C SER A 24 -11.46 -0.70 -0.84
N LYS A 25 -12.19 -0.04 -1.75
CA LYS A 25 -11.80 1.25 -2.31
C LYS A 25 -11.84 2.39 -1.28
N GLU A 26 -12.91 2.49 -0.49
CA GLU A 26 -13.02 3.51 0.55
C GLU A 26 -11.91 3.35 1.60
N VAL A 27 -11.59 2.10 1.95
CA VAL A 27 -10.48 1.78 2.86
C VAL A 27 -9.14 2.24 2.29
N GLY A 28 -8.87 1.99 1.00
CA GLY A 28 -7.68 2.47 0.32
C GLY A 28 -7.56 4.00 0.37
N ASN A 29 -8.63 4.70 -0.02
CA ASN A 29 -8.67 6.18 0.03
C ASN A 29 -8.41 6.72 1.45
N ARG A 30 -9.02 6.11 2.48
CA ARG A 30 -8.79 6.52 3.87
C ARG A 30 -7.36 6.27 4.34
N PHE A 31 -6.67 5.28 3.77
CA PHE A 31 -5.26 5.05 4.05
C PHE A 31 -4.37 6.07 3.33
N GLU A 32 -4.71 6.44 2.10
CA GLU A 32 -4.05 7.54 1.38
C GLU A 32 -4.13 8.86 2.16
N ASP A 33 -5.31 9.22 2.67
CA ASP A 33 -5.51 10.42 3.49
C ASP A 33 -4.63 10.39 4.75
N PHE A 34 -4.55 9.22 5.42
CA PHE A 34 -3.71 9.03 6.58
C PHE A 34 -2.23 9.22 6.24
N VAL A 35 -1.74 8.60 5.17
CA VAL A 35 -0.35 8.76 4.70
C VAL A 35 -0.05 10.22 4.41
N CYS A 36 -0.95 10.95 3.73
CA CYS A 36 -0.80 12.38 3.46
C CYS A 36 -0.65 13.19 4.75
N ILE A 37 -1.47 12.94 5.76
CA ILE A 37 -1.40 13.62 7.05
C ILE A 37 -0.08 13.32 7.77
N GLU A 38 0.35 12.06 7.81
CA GLU A 38 1.58 11.67 8.49
C GLU A 38 2.84 12.20 7.80
N LEU A 39 2.84 12.24 6.46
CA LEU A 39 3.92 12.84 5.69
C LEU A 39 3.96 14.36 5.84
N ALA A 40 2.80 15.02 5.88
CA ALA A 40 2.73 16.46 6.08
C ALA A 40 3.32 16.90 7.43
N LYS A 41 3.18 16.10 8.50
CA LYS A 41 3.85 16.32 9.79
C LYS A 41 5.37 16.30 9.69
N GLN A 42 5.92 15.66 8.65
CA GLN A 42 7.35 15.62 8.34
C GLN A 42 7.75 16.62 7.26
N ASN A 43 6.88 17.56 6.91
CA ASN A 43 7.06 18.53 5.82
C ASN A 43 7.19 17.89 4.43
N ILE A 44 6.66 16.67 4.25
CA ILE A 44 6.53 16.02 2.95
C ILE A 44 5.08 16.19 2.51
N ILE A 45 4.84 17.10 1.58
CA ILE A 45 3.47 17.42 1.12
C ILE A 45 3.15 16.60 -0.14
N LEU A 46 2.04 15.86 -0.08
CA LEU A 46 1.46 15.18 -1.23
C LEU A 46 0.21 15.92 -1.71
N GLN A 47 0.12 16.15 -3.02
CA GLN A 47 -1.01 16.76 -3.68
C GLN A 47 -1.75 15.69 -4.48
N ASN A 48 -2.66 15.00 -3.81
CA ASN A 48 -3.42 13.89 -4.41
C ASN A 48 -4.37 14.39 -5.49
N ILE A 49 -4.42 13.63 -6.59
CA ILE A 49 -5.36 13.80 -7.69
C ILE A 49 -6.56 12.92 -7.40
N ASN A 50 -7.77 13.47 -7.40
CA ASN A 50 -8.99 12.71 -7.08
C ASN A 50 -9.71 12.14 -8.33
N SER A 51 -9.60 12.82 -9.47
CA SER A 51 -10.31 12.39 -10.68
C SER A 51 -9.67 11.12 -11.24
N LYS A 52 -10.46 10.04 -11.38
CA LYS A 52 -10.00 8.77 -11.97
C LYS A 52 -9.30 8.98 -13.31
N LYS A 53 -9.86 9.82 -14.19
CA LYS A 53 -9.28 10.07 -15.50
C LYS A 53 -7.84 10.61 -15.37
N PHE A 54 -7.66 11.63 -14.54
CA PHE A 54 -6.33 12.20 -14.29
C PHE A 54 -5.41 11.26 -13.52
N GLN A 55 -5.94 10.43 -12.61
CA GLN A 55 -5.15 9.40 -11.94
C GLN A 55 -4.57 8.39 -12.95
N TYR A 56 -5.35 7.98 -13.95
CA TYR A 56 -4.87 7.08 -15.00
C TYR A 56 -3.87 7.74 -15.95
N GLU A 57 -4.05 9.02 -16.28
CA GLU A 57 -3.20 9.74 -17.22
C GLU A 57 -1.89 10.24 -16.58
N THR A 58 -1.92 10.60 -15.30
CA THR A 58 -0.79 11.24 -14.60
C THR A 58 -0.20 10.36 -13.51
N GLY A 59 -1.06 9.74 -12.68
CA GLY A 59 -0.70 9.05 -11.43
C GLY A 59 -1.50 9.59 -10.23
N GLU A 60 -1.31 9.01 -9.05
CA GLU A 60 -2.15 9.28 -7.86
C GLU A 60 -1.93 10.67 -7.25
N ASN A 61 -0.72 11.23 -7.38
CA ASN A 61 -0.38 12.58 -6.90
C ASN A 61 0.72 13.22 -7.77
N LEU A 62 0.85 14.54 -7.65
CA LEU A 62 1.82 15.32 -8.42
C LEU A 62 3.29 14.96 -8.13
N GLN A 63 3.57 14.44 -6.93
CA GLN A 63 4.92 14.10 -6.47
C GLN A 63 5.40 12.71 -6.95
N GLY A 64 4.51 11.91 -7.54
CA GLY A 64 4.84 10.58 -8.07
C GLY A 64 4.97 9.49 -7.01
N PHE A 65 4.11 9.53 -5.99
CA PHE A 65 3.92 8.40 -5.06
C PHE A 65 2.75 7.54 -5.50
N GLU A 66 2.88 6.22 -5.45
CA GLU A 66 1.76 5.28 -5.44
C GLU A 66 1.57 4.75 -4.01
N ILE A 67 0.33 4.72 -3.50
CA ILE A 67 0.03 4.36 -2.12
C ILE A 67 -0.89 3.15 -2.08
N LYS A 68 -0.47 2.10 -1.36
CA LYS A 68 -1.21 0.84 -1.25
C LYS A 68 -1.38 0.42 0.20
N TYR A 69 -2.62 0.13 0.57
CA TYR A 69 -2.97 -0.39 1.89
C TYR A 69 -2.77 -1.91 1.96
N ASP A 70 -2.12 -2.38 3.02
CA ASP A 70 -1.96 -3.79 3.38
C ASP A 70 -2.31 -3.98 4.86
N ALA A 71 -3.57 -4.27 5.13
CA ALA A 71 -4.08 -4.45 6.50
C ALA A 71 -3.28 -5.48 7.31
N ARG A 72 -2.76 -6.52 6.64
CA ARG A 72 -2.24 -7.72 7.29
C ARG A 72 -0.74 -7.69 7.49
N CYS A 73 0.01 -6.82 6.82
CA CYS A 73 1.48 -6.85 6.90
C CYS A 73 2.01 -6.86 8.35
N THR A 74 1.45 -6.01 9.22
CA THR A 74 1.76 -5.94 10.66
C THR A 74 0.59 -6.30 11.57
N GLY A 75 -0.55 -6.75 11.02
CA GLY A 75 -1.75 -7.08 11.79
C GLY A 75 -2.46 -5.85 12.39
N CYS A 76 -3.05 -5.01 11.55
CA CYS A 76 -3.89 -3.89 12.00
C CYS A 76 -5.38 -4.26 12.00
N ASN A 77 -6.21 -3.52 12.73
CA ASN A 77 -7.67 -3.67 12.74
C ASN A 77 -8.18 -5.10 13.05
N GLY A 78 -7.49 -5.82 13.92
CA GLY A 78 -7.86 -7.19 14.32
C GLY A 78 -7.48 -8.28 13.32
N THR A 79 -6.72 -7.94 12.26
CA THR A 79 -6.21 -8.93 11.30
C THR A 79 -5.00 -9.69 11.85
N THR A 80 -4.81 -10.93 11.37
CA THR A 80 -3.62 -11.72 11.71
C THR A 80 -2.40 -11.22 10.90
N PRO A 81 -1.28 -10.88 11.56
CA PRO A 81 -0.09 -10.40 10.88
C PRO A 81 0.50 -11.46 9.94
N THR A 82 0.89 -11.06 8.73
CA THR A 82 1.60 -11.91 7.75
C THR A 82 3.11 -11.71 7.80
N ASN A 83 3.59 -10.66 8.46
CA ASN A 83 5.00 -10.26 8.53
C ASN A 83 5.68 -10.07 7.16
N ARG A 84 4.87 -9.73 6.15
CA ARG A 84 5.31 -9.48 4.77
C ARG A 84 4.39 -8.47 4.10
N LEU A 85 4.95 -7.65 3.22
CA LEU A 85 4.24 -6.75 2.34
C LEU A 85 3.84 -7.47 1.05
N SER A 86 2.62 -7.29 0.60
CA SER A 86 2.15 -7.77 -0.71
C SER A 86 2.38 -6.69 -1.79
N ILE A 87 3.49 -6.75 -2.52
CA ILE A 87 3.85 -5.76 -3.54
C ILE A 87 3.21 -6.12 -4.89
N GLU A 88 2.41 -5.22 -5.45
CA GLU A 88 1.66 -5.44 -6.70
C GLU A 88 2.54 -5.22 -7.95
N THR A 89 2.42 -6.11 -8.93
CA THR A 89 3.15 -6.05 -10.20
C THR A 89 2.25 -5.98 -11.43
N ALA A 90 1.02 -6.51 -11.33
CA ALA A 90 0.06 -6.52 -12.42
C ALA A 90 -1.37 -6.74 -11.92
N GLU A 91 -2.34 -6.23 -12.66
CA GLU A 91 -3.76 -6.36 -12.33
C GLU A 91 -4.61 -6.67 -13.57
N LYS A 92 -5.87 -7.05 -13.33
CA LYS A 92 -6.93 -7.06 -14.33
C LYS A 92 -8.26 -6.74 -13.66
N THR A 93 -9.13 -6.06 -14.41
CA THR A 93 -10.41 -5.56 -13.91
C THR A 93 -11.41 -6.65 -13.57
N ASP A 94 -11.35 -7.80 -14.25
CA ASP A 94 -12.27 -8.92 -14.07
C ASP A 94 -11.50 -10.25 -14.11
N ALA A 95 -11.89 -11.22 -13.26
CA ALA A 95 -11.23 -12.52 -13.14
C ALA A 95 -11.24 -13.34 -14.46
N ASN A 96 -12.22 -13.11 -15.33
CA ASN A 96 -12.35 -13.79 -16.63
C ASN A 96 -11.51 -13.13 -17.72
N ASN A 97 -10.96 -11.94 -17.48
CA ASN A 97 -10.04 -11.33 -18.43
C ASN A 97 -8.76 -12.19 -18.53
N PRO A 98 -8.40 -12.70 -19.73
CA PRO A 98 -7.22 -13.55 -19.87
C PRO A 98 -5.91 -12.76 -19.70
N LYS A 99 -5.94 -11.44 -19.91
CA LYS A 99 -4.72 -10.61 -19.95
C LYS A 99 -4.59 -9.76 -18.69
N PHE A 100 -3.45 -9.91 -18.02
CA PHE A 100 -2.99 -8.97 -17.01
C PHE A 100 -2.33 -7.75 -17.67
N ILE A 101 -2.51 -6.59 -17.08
CA ILE A 101 -1.79 -5.36 -17.44
C ILE A 101 -0.82 -4.98 -16.33
N ASN A 102 0.22 -4.24 -16.67
CA ASN A 102 1.18 -3.74 -15.70
C ASN A 102 0.48 -2.84 -14.67
N SER A 103 0.79 -3.04 -13.40
CA SER A 103 0.26 -2.26 -12.28
C SER A 103 1.28 -2.17 -11.17
N GLY A 104 0.97 -1.39 -10.12
CA GLY A 104 1.85 -1.22 -8.98
C GLY A 104 3.25 -0.77 -9.40
N ILE A 105 4.24 -1.53 -8.97
CA ILE A 105 5.64 -1.21 -9.26
C ILE A 105 5.96 -1.18 -10.77
N TYR A 106 5.15 -1.77 -11.65
CA TYR A 106 5.33 -1.74 -13.11
C TYR A 106 4.38 -0.80 -13.85
N ARG A 107 3.45 -0.11 -13.17
CA ARG A 107 2.59 0.89 -13.80
C ARG A 107 3.44 1.97 -14.49
N ASP A 108 3.05 2.32 -15.71
CA ASP A 108 3.70 3.31 -16.56
C ASP A 108 3.00 4.66 -16.42
N ASP A 109 3.25 5.32 -15.29
CA ASP A 109 2.73 6.63 -14.92
C ASP A 109 3.85 7.49 -14.31
N ASN A 110 3.53 8.63 -13.67
CA ASN A 110 4.54 9.48 -13.04
C ASN A 110 5.15 8.89 -11.75
N SER A 111 4.65 7.75 -11.26
CA SER A 111 5.06 7.26 -9.95
C SER A 111 6.46 6.66 -10.00
N TRP A 112 7.28 7.08 -9.05
CA TRP A 112 8.66 6.61 -8.85
C TRP A 112 8.90 6.17 -7.41
N LEU A 113 8.04 6.60 -6.49
CA LEU A 113 7.97 6.14 -5.10
C LEU A 113 6.74 5.26 -4.89
N TYR A 114 6.86 4.28 -4.02
CA TYR A 114 5.81 3.32 -3.66
C TYR A 114 5.69 3.23 -2.15
N ILE A 115 4.49 3.46 -1.64
CA ILE A 115 4.16 3.34 -0.22
C ILE A 115 3.30 2.10 -0.02
N GLN A 116 3.74 1.22 0.87
CA GLN A 116 2.96 0.06 1.28
C GLN A 116 2.93 -0.01 2.81
N GLY A 117 1.76 -0.28 3.38
CA GLY A 117 1.64 -0.50 4.82
C GLY A 117 0.21 -0.38 5.33
N ASN A 118 0.08 -0.04 6.60
CA ASN A 118 -1.21 0.15 7.25
C ASN A 118 -1.12 1.22 8.35
N TYR A 119 -2.17 1.32 9.15
CA TYR A 119 -2.27 2.32 10.22
C TYR A 119 -1.28 2.11 11.38
N ASN A 120 -0.66 0.93 11.53
CA ASN A 120 0.42 0.73 12.50
C ASN A 120 1.76 1.30 12.00
N GLY A 121 1.93 1.40 10.68
CA GLY A 121 3.16 1.83 10.04
C GLY A 121 3.20 1.52 8.54
N PHE A 122 4.07 2.23 7.82
CA PHE A 122 4.26 2.06 6.39
C PHE A 122 5.70 2.31 5.96
N TRP A 123 6.05 1.78 4.78
CA TRP A 123 7.36 1.88 4.17
C TRP A 123 7.27 2.63 2.85
N ILE A 124 8.29 3.45 2.58
CA ILE A 124 8.45 4.17 1.32
C ILE A 124 9.62 3.56 0.57
N PHE A 125 9.41 3.18 -0.68
CA PHE A 125 10.43 2.60 -1.55
C PHE A 125 10.56 3.39 -2.84
N ALA A 126 11.75 3.37 -3.46
CA ALA A 126 11.86 3.68 -4.87
C ALA A 126 11.41 2.46 -5.70
N LYS A 127 10.55 2.67 -6.71
CA LYS A 127 10.00 1.58 -7.54
C LYS A 127 11.09 0.78 -8.24
N ASN A 128 12.19 1.41 -8.64
CA ASN A 128 13.33 0.72 -9.26
C ASN A 128 13.99 -0.32 -8.32
N ILE A 129 14.06 -0.04 -7.01
CA ILE A 129 14.54 -1.00 -6.02
C ILE A 129 13.57 -2.16 -5.89
N LEU A 130 12.26 -1.90 -5.78
CA LEU A 130 11.27 -2.98 -5.75
C LEU A 130 11.29 -3.85 -7.02
N ARG A 131 11.49 -3.23 -8.20
CA ARG A 131 11.69 -3.95 -9.46
C ARG A 131 12.96 -4.80 -9.42
N LEU A 132 14.07 -4.28 -8.91
CA LEU A 132 15.31 -5.06 -8.75
C LEU A 132 15.10 -6.27 -7.83
N LEU A 133 14.38 -6.07 -6.72
CA LEU A 133 14.05 -7.13 -5.77
C LEU A 133 13.16 -8.20 -6.42
N HIS A 134 12.12 -7.81 -7.15
CA HIS A 134 11.26 -8.74 -7.90
C HIS A 134 12.07 -9.53 -8.96
N HIS A 135 12.86 -8.86 -9.80
CA HIS A 135 13.69 -9.53 -10.82
C HIS A 135 14.77 -10.45 -10.23
N SER A 136 15.10 -10.32 -8.94
CA SER A 136 16.05 -11.24 -8.28
C SER A 136 15.53 -12.67 -8.14
N GLY A 137 14.21 -12.89 -8.26
CA GLY A 137 13.58 -14.20 -8.16
C GLY A 137 13.64 -14.84 -6.76
N ARG A 138 14.04 -14.07 -5.73
CA ARG A 138 14.22 -14.57 -4.36
C ARG A 138 12.92 -14.63 -3.54
N TYR A 139 11.87 -13.97 -4.00
CA TYR A 139 10.63 -13.79 -3.24
C TYR A 139 9.50 -14.67 -3.77
N GLU A 140 8.58 -15.04 -2.89
CA GLU A 140 7.39 -15.82 -3.26
C GLU A 140 6.47 -14.98 -4.16
N GLU A 141 6.19 -15.50 -5.35
CA GLU A 141 5.22 -14.93 -6.28
C GLU A 141 3.78 -15.18 -5.81
N LYS A 142 2.96 -14.16 -5.93
CA LYS A 142 1.54 -14.16 -5.59
C LYS A 142 0.72 -13.98 -6.86
N GLN A 143 -0.22 -14.90 -7.10
CA GLN A 143 -1.25 -14.72 -8.10
C GLN A 143 -2.61 -15.07 -7.51
N ILE A 144 -3.51 -14.09 -7.49
CA ILE A 144 -4.94 -14.27 -7.23
C ILE A 144 -5.71 -13.94 -8.53
N PRO A 145 -7.03 -14.21 -8.62
CA PRO A 145 -7.74 -14.10 -9.89
C PRO A 145 -7.53 -12.78 -10.64
N THR A 146 -7.45 -11.65 -9.93
CA THR A 146 -7.36 -10.30 -10.52
C THR A 146 -6.03 -9.59 -10.29
N LEU A 147 -5.08 -10.17 -9.55
CA LEU A 147 -3.85 -9.47 -9.14
C LEU A 147 -2.64 -10.40 -9.12
N LYS A 148 -1.51 -9.86 -9.57
CA LYS A 148 -0.16 -10.44 -9.44
C LYS A 148 0.72 -9.54 -8.59
N GLY A 149 1.65 -10.17 -7.90
CA GLY A 149 2.62 -9.49 -7.05
C GLY A 149 3.61 -10.47 -6.46
N PHE A 150 4.37 -10.02 -5.49
CA PHE A 150 5.25 -10.88 -4.69
C PHE A 150 5.20 -10.47 -3.22
N TYR A 151 5.61 -11.38 -2.35
CA TYR A 151 5.68 -11.12 -0.92
C TYR A 151 7.08 -10.70 -0.50
N LEU A 152 7.21 -9.46 -0.02
CA LEU A 152 8.44 -8.92 0.55
C LEU A 152 8.40 -9.04 2.09
N PRO A 153 9.25 -9.88 2.72
CA PRO A 153 9.33 -9.95 4.18
C PRO A 153 9.59 -8.57 4.82
N ILE A 154 9.02 -8.31 6.00
CA ILE A 154 9.22 -7.02 6.69
C ILE A 154 10.70 -6.73 6.97
N GLU A 155 11.50 -7.76 7.25
CA GLU A 155 12.93 -7.60 7.49
C GLU A 155 13.65 -7.00 6.26
N ASP A 156 13.28 -7.47 5.05
CA ASP A 156 13.81 -6.91 3.81
C ASP A 156 13.16 -5.55 3.48
N ALA A 157 11.88 -5.35 3.82
CA ALA A 157 11.23 -4.05 3.72
C ALA A 157 11.98 -2.98 4.54
N ASP A 158 12.36 -3.30 5.78
CA ASP A 158 13.14 -2.44 6.67
C ASP A 158 14.51 -2.11 6.06
N LYS A 159 15.15 -3.11 5.45
CA LYS A 159 16.49 -2.96 4.84
C LYS A 159 16.49 -2.09 3.57
N TYR A 160 15.49 -2.25 2.71
CA TYR A 160 15.49 -1.65 1.37
C TYR A 160 14.59 -0.42 1.23
N CYS A 161 13.79 -0.07 2.24
CA CYS A 161 13.01 1.16 2.21
C CYS A 161 13.91 2.40 2.26
N ALA A 162 13.47 3.47 1.60
CA ALA A 162 14.07 4.80 1.74
C ALA A 162 13.70 5.43 3.09
N LYS A 163 12.47 5.16 3.57
CA LYS A 163 11.99 5.62 4.88
C LYS A 163 10.92 4.67 5.41
N LYS A 164 10.94 4.44 6.72
CA LYS A 164 9.93 3.69 7.48
C LYS A 164 9.24 4.61 8.48
N PHE A 165 7.94 4.42 8.63
CA PHE A 165 7.12 5.05 9.64
C PHE A 165 6.47 3.99 10.52
N VAL A 166 6.53 4.19 11.84
CA VAL A 166 5.91 3.32 12.85
C VAL A 166 5.17 4.23 13.83
N PHE A 167 3.89 3.93 14.07
CA PHE A 167 3.02 4.77 14.91
C PHE A 167 2.56 4.06 16.18
N ASN A 168 2.67 2.73 16.19
CA ASN A 168 2.41 1.91 17.37
C ASN A 168 3.72 1.25 17.80
N GLU A 169 4.49 1.95 18.65
CA GLU A 169 5.37 1.26 19.59
C GLU A 169 4.48 0.66 20.68
N LYS A 170 4.59 -0.66 20.89
CA LYS A 170 4.15 -1.25 22.15
C LYS A 170 5.15 -0.91 23.24
#